data_AF-A0A183V0T6-F1
#
_entry.id   AF-A0A183V0T6-F1
#
_cell.length_a   1.000
_cell.length_b   1.000
_cell.length_c   1.000
_cell.angle_alpha   90.00
_cell.angle_beta   90.00
_cell.angle_gamma   90.00
#
_symmetry.space_group_name_H-M   'P 1'
#
loop_
_entity.id
_entity.type
_entity.pdbx_description
1 polymer ?
#
loop_
_entity_poly.entity_id
_entity_poly.type
_entity_poly.pdbx_seq_one_letter_code
_entity_poly.pdbx_strand_id
1 'polypeptide(L)'
;MTCIIVGDFNAFSSENGVIHLSGSFEAFVRLCSLPQLINGSTRQDNMLDLVLTNDVMFVKEAHLGENFSASDHASMYVEIMVKPPVASHHSYRHFRVGEWVKATLCSRNGLEYMLI
;
A
#
# COMPACT_ATOMS: atom_id res chain seq x y z
N MET A 1 -4.84 13.77 8.93
CA MET A 1 -3.50 13.24 8.63
C MET A 1 -3.66 12.23 7.51
N THR A 2 -2.81 12.29 6.49
CA THR A 2 -2.85 11.33 5.38
C THR A 2 -2.02 10.11 5.74
N CYS A 3 -2.47 8.92 5.37
CA CYS A 3 -1.81 7.67 5.73
C CYS A 3 -1.93 6.68 4.58
N ILE A 4 -0.83 6.04 4.23
CA ILE A 4 -0.79 4.90 3.32
C ILE A 4 -0.22 3.71 4.09
N ILE A 5 -0.94 2.61 4.07
CA ILE A 5 -0.55 1.35 4.71
C ILE A 5 -0.24 0.36 3.58
N VAL A 6 0.97 -0.18 3.59
CA VAL A 6 1.41 -1.20 2.66
C VAL A 6 1.91 -2.40 3.44
N GLY A 7 1.54 -3.61 3.03
CA GLY A 7 2.15 -4.79 3.62
C GLY A 7 1.54 -6.08 3.12
N ASP A 8 2.18 -7.17 3.53
CA ASP A 8 1.64 -8.52 3.41
C ASP A 8 0.69 -8.79 4.58
N PHE A 9 -0.60 -8.94 4.27
CA PHE A 9 -1.65 -9.23 5.25
C PHE A 9 -2.05 -10.71 5.25
N ASN A 10 -1.45 -11.53 4.38
CA ASN A 10 -1.89 -12.90 4.11
C ASN A 10 -3.42 -12.98 3.88
N ALA A 11 -3.98 -11.96 3.22
CA ALA A 11 -5.40 -11.90 2.96
C ALA A 11 -5.77 -12.89 1.86
N PHE A 12 -6.73 -13.79 2.12
CA PHE A 12 -7.15 -14.75 1.11
C PHE A 12 -8.23 -14.15 0.23
N SER A 13 -7.99 -14.07 -1.07
CA SER A 13 -9.03 -13.76 -2.05
C SER A 13 -9.78 -15.06 -2.40
N SER A 14 -11.11 -15.05 -2.37
CA SER A 14 -11.88 -16.13 -3.02
C SER A 14 -11.89 -15.95 -4.54
N GLU A 15 -12.35 -16.97 -5.28
CA GLU A 15 -12.41 -17.01 -6.76
C GLU A 15 -13.18 -15.84 -7.40
N ASN A 16 -13.92 -15.05 -6.61
CA ASN A 16 -14.69 -13.88 -7.06
C ASN A 16 -13.99 -12.53 -6.82
N GLY A 17 -12.71 -12.54 -6.42
CA GLY A 17 -11.97 -11.31 -6.10
C GLY A 17 -12.38 -10.65 -4.78
N VAL A 18 -13.13 -11.36 -3.93
CA VAL A 18 -13.51 -10.89 -2.60
C VAL A 18 -12.39 -11.21 -1.62
N ILE A 19 -11.82 -10.17 -1.02
CA ILE A 19 -10.75 -10.26 -0.03
C ILE A 19 -11.36 -10.65 1.32
N HIS A 20 -10.98 -11.80 1.86
CA HIS A 20 -11.33 -12.24 3.21
C HIS A 20 -10.27 -11.75 4.20
N LEU A 21 -10.61 -10.66 4.89
CA LEU A 21 -9.82 -10.13 6.00
C LEU A 21 -10.28 -10.80 7.31
N SER A 22 -9.42 -10.81 8.34
CA SER A 22 -9.88 -11.15 9.68
C SER A 22 -10.96 -10.17 10.13
N GLY A 23 -11.97 -10.62 10.87
CA GLY A 23 -13.13 -9.78 11.20
C GLY A 23 -12.78 -8.48 11.93
N SER A 24 -11.71 -8.47 12.75
CA SER A 24 -11.21 -7.26 13.40
C SER A 24 -10.54 -6.30 12.41
N PHE A 25 -9.78 -6.81 11.45
CA PHE A 25 -9.13 -5.98 10.43
C PHE A 25 -10.14 -5.44 9.41
N GLU A 26 -11.13 -6.23 9.00
CA GLU A 26 -12.22 -5.75 8.15
C GLU A 26 -13.00 -4.62 8.82
N ALA A 27 -13.32 -4.77 10.12
CA ALA A 27 -13.97 -3.73 10.90
C ALA A 27 -13.12 -2.46 10.98
N PHE A 28 -11.80 -2.59 11.17
CA PHE A 28 -10.88 -1.46 11.16
C PHE A 28 -10.85 -0.75 9.80
N VAL A 29 -10.70 -1.48 8.70
CA VAL A 29 -10.68 -0.94 7.33
C VAL A 29 -11.97 -0.16 7.04
N ARG A 30 -13.13 -0.70 7.43
CA ARG A 30 -14.42 -0.03 7.28
C ARG A 30 -14.54 1.21 8.16
N LEU A 31 -14.20 1.10 9.45
CA LEU A 31 -14.26 2.21 10.40
C LEU A 31 -13.38 3.38 9.96
N CYS A 32 -12.19 3.08 9.45
CA CYS A 32 -11.22 4.08 9.02
C CYS A 32 -11.40 4.52 7.56
N SER A 33 -12.40 3.99 6.84
CA SER A 33 -12.66 4.29 5.42
C SER A 33 -11.40 4.17 4.56
N LEU A 34 -10.73 3.01 4.65
CA LEU A 34 -9.46 2.72 3.98
C LEU A 34 -9.66 1.93 2.68
N PRO A 35 -9.90 2.58 1.52
CA PRO A 35 -9.95 1.86 0.24
C PRO A 35 -8.63 1.15 -0.07
N GLN A 36 -8.76 -0.07 -0.58
CA GLN A 36 -7.69 -0.80 -1.25
C GLN A 36 -7.44 -0.23 -2.65
N LEU A 37 -6.18 0.05 -2.96
CA LEU A 37 -5.80 0.75 -4.19
C LEU A 37 -5.41 -0.19 -5.33
N ILE A 38 -4.89 -1.38 -5.01
CA ILE A 38 -4.42 -2.35 -6.01
C ILE A 38 -5.36 -3.54 -5.99
N ASN A 39 -5.99 -3.81 -7.15
CA ASN A 39 -6.75 -5.01 -7.39
C ASN A 39 -5.94 -5.95 -8.27
N GLY A 40 -5.56 -7.10 -7.75
CA GLY A 40 -4.86 -8.15 -8.48
C GLY A 40 -4.15 -9.13 -7.55
N SER A 41 -3.79 -10.29 -8.09
CA SER A 41 -3.07 -11.30 -7.33
C SER A 41 -1.63 -10.86 -7.10
N THR A 42 -1.27 -10.69 -5.83
CA THR A 42 0.07 -10.29 -5.39
C THR A 42 0.96 -11.48 -5.10
N ARG A 43 0.43 -12.70 -5.07
CA ARG A 43 1.21 -13.95 -5.05
C ARG A 43 0.41 -15.08 -5.68
N GLN A 44 0.90 -15.62 -6.80
CA GLN A 44 0.16 -16.62 -7.60
C GLN A 44 -1.25 -16.10 -7.93
N ASP A 45 -2.30 -16.81 -7.50
CA ASP A 45 -3.70 -16.40 -7.69
C ASP A 45 -4.28 -15.64 -6.49
N ASN A 46 -3.50 -15.41 -5.42
CA ASN A 46 -3.95 -14.79 -4.18
C ASN A 46 -3.55 -13.31 -4.08
N MET A 47 -4.42 -12.51 -3.44
CA MET A 47 -4.15 -11.11 -3.08
C MET A 47 -3.72 -11.02 -1.60
N LEU A 48 -2.47 -11.34 -1.30
CA LEU A 48 -1.93 -11.36 0.05
C LEU A 48 -1.50 -9.97 0.54
N ASP A 49 -0.90 -9.19 -0.37
CA ASP A 49 -0.45 -7.84 -0.11
C ASP A 49 -1.53 -6.79 -0.39
N LEU A 50 -1.66 -5.81 0.50
CA LEU A 50 -2.64 -4.72 0.41
C LEU A 50 -1.96 -3.35 0.42
N VAL A 51 -2.61 -2.39 -0.24
CA VAL A 51 -2.24 -0.97 -0.29
C VAL A 51 -3.48 -0.17 0.06
N LEU A 52 -3.55 0.30 1.29
CA LEU A 52 -4.69 1.01 1.84
C LEU A 52 -4.33 2.49 2.04
N THR A 53 -5.27 3.39 1.79
CA THR A 53 -5.09 4.83 2.10
C THR A 53 -6.35 5.42 2.71
N ASN A 54 -6.22 6.42 3.57
CA ASN A 54 -7.37 7.22 4.01
C ASN A 54 -7.62 8.46 3.12
N ASP A 55 -6.81 8.65 2.08
CA ASP A 55 -6.88 9.82 1.20
C ASP A 55 -6.42 9.46 -0.22
N VAL A 56 -7.37 9.14 -1.09
CA VAL A 56 -7.11 8.71 -2.48
C VAL A 56 -6.57 9.84 -3.35
N MET A 57 -6.80 11.10 -2.98
CA MET A 57 -6.33 12.26 -3.76
C MET A 57 -4.80 12.41 -3.70
N PHE A 58 -4.14 11.73 -2.75
CA PHE A 58 -2.69 11.71 -2.61
C PHE A 58 -2.02 10.64 -3.45
N VAL A 59 -2.80 9.79 -4.13
CA VAL A 59 -2.29 8.72 -4.98
C VAL A 59 -2.68 9.03 -6.41
N LYS A 60 -1.67 9.23 -7.26
CA LYS A 60 -1.86 9.44 -8.69
C LYS A 60 -2.05 8.12 -9.42
N GLU A 61 -1.31 7.10 -9.01
CA GLU A 61 -1.33 5.78 -9.64
C GLU A 61 -0.97 4.70 -8.63
N ALA A 62 -1.63 3.55 -8.71
CA ALA A 62 -1.32 2.34 -7.95
C ALA A 62 -1.63 1.10 -8.81
N HIS A 63 -0.64 0.25 -9.03
CA HIS A 63 -0.80 -0.97 -9.86
C HIS A 63 0.25 -2.04 -9.55
N LEU A 64 0.02 -3.27 -10.03
CA LEU A 64 1.04 -4.30 -10.08
C LEU A 64 2.02 -4.00 -11.22
N GLY A 65 3.31 -3.95 -10.90
CA GLY A 65 4.37 -3.66 -11.85
C GLY A 65 5.19 -4.90 -12.21
N GLU A 66 6.21 -4.70 -13.04
CA GLU A 66 7.20 -5.75 -13.34
C GLU A 66 7.94 -6.17 -12.07
N ASN A 67 8.19 -7.48 -11.94
CA ASN A 67 8.90 -8.02 -10.79
C ASN A 67 10.35 -7.52 -10.77
N PHE A 68 10.71 -6.74 -9.74
CA PHE A 68 12.10 -6.28 -9.53
C PHE A 68 12.87 -7.17 -8.52
N SER A 69 12.17 -8.13 -7.92
CA SER A 69 12.67 -9.01 -6.86
C SER A 69 12.58 -10.47 -7.31
N ALA A 70 13.46 -11.32 -6.76
CA ALA A 70 13.35 -12.78 -6.88
C ALA A 70 12.30 -13.39 -5.93
N SER A 71 11.53 -12.55 -5.23
CA SER A 71 10.39 -12.96 -4.41
C SER A 71 9.31 -13.59 -5.29
N ASP A 72 8.52 -14.51 -4.72
CA ASP A 72 7.31 -15.03 -5.34
C ASP A 72 6.12 -14.07 -5.21
N HIS A 73 6.29 -12.95 -4.49
CA HIS A 73 5.35 -11.83 -4.47
C HIS A 73 5.55 -10.91 -5.68
N ALA A 74 4.43 -10.48 -6.28
CA ALA A 74 4.39 -9.47 -7.31
C ALA A 74 4.88 -8.13 -6.77
N SER A 75 5.53 -7.35 -7.63
CA SER A 75 5.95 -6.00 -7.28
C SER A 75 4.79 -5.02 -7.41
N MET A 76 4.62 -4.16 -6.42
CA MET A 76 3.60 -3.12 -6.41
C MET A 76 4.25 -1.76 -6.69
N TYR A 77 3.58 -0.94 -7.47
CA TYR A 77 4.00 0.42 -7.78
C TYR A 77 2.95 1.41 -7.26
N VAL A 78 3.39 2.45 -6.56
CA VAL A 78 2.53 3.54 -6.10
C VAL A 78 3.22 4.88 -6.35
N GLU A 79 2.49 5.83 -6.96
CA GLU A 79 2.93 7.21 -7.16
C GLU A 79 2.12 8.15 -6.26
N ILE A 80 2.81 8.85 -5.36
CA ILE A 80 2.19 9.62 -4.27
C ILE A 80 2.64 11.08 -4.26
N MET A 81 1.78 11.99 -3.81
CA MET A 81 2.10 13.41 -3.69
C MET A 81 2.84 13.67 -2.37
N VAL A 82 4.02 14.29 -2.47
CA VAL A 82 4.79 14.73 -1.30
C VAL A 82 4.14 15.97 -0.69
N LYS A 83 3.61 15.82 0.52
CA LYS A 83 3.17 16.93 1.34
C LYS A 83 4.36 17.67 1.98
N PRO A 84 4.19 18.95 2.37
CA PRO A 84 5.19 19.63 3.18
C PRO A 84 5.50 18.81 4.43
N PRO A 85 6.79 18.64 4.81
CA PRO A 85 7.11 17.86 5.99
C PRO A 85 6.43 18.47 7.22
N VAL A 86 5.69 17.65 7.94
CA VAL A 86 5.29 17.98 9.31
C VAL A 86 6.55 17.88 10.15
N ALA A 87 6.87 18.92 10.93
CA ALA A 87 8.06 18.92 11.79
C ALA A 87 8.08 17.65 12.65
N SER A 88 9.04 16.77 12.37
CA SER A 88 9.17 15.44 12.97
C SER A 88 10.64 15.18 13.24
N HIS A 89 10.94 14.52 14.36
CA HIS A 89 12.30 14.22 14.81
C HIS A 89 13.02 13.15 13.96
N HIS A 90 12.40 12.65 12.90
CA HIS A 90 12.94 11.60 12.05
C HIS A 90 13.57 12.21 10.79
N SER A 91 14.75 11.71 10.42
CA SER A 91 15.43 12.11 9.18
C SER A 91 14.69 11.54 7.96
N TYR A 92 13.84 12.35 7.33
CA TYR A 92 13.25 11.99 6.04
C TYR A 92 14.28 12.15 4.91
N ARG A 93 14.19 11.32 3.86
CA ARG A 93 14.80 11.68 2.57
C ARG A 93 14.21 13.02 2.13
N HIS A 94 15.06 13.96 1.72
CA HIS A 94 14.63 15.26 1.23
C HIS A 94 13.92 15.11 -0.12
N PHE A 95 12.59 15.15 -0.11
CA PHE A 95 11.76 15.31 -1.31
C PHE A 95 11.29 16.77 -1.40
N ARG A 96 11.10 17.32 -2.60
CA ARG A 96 10.53 18.68 -2.70
C ARG A 96 9.02 18.60 -2.54
N VAL A 97 8.47 19.60 -1.85
CA VAL A 97 7.03 19.72 -1.63
C VAL A 97 6.30 19.84 -2.97
N GLY A 98 5.21 19.09 -3.13
CA GLY A 98 4.40 19.09 -4.35
C GLY A 98 4.96 18.20 -5.48
N GLU A 99 6.07 17.49 -5.26
CA GLU A 99 6.54 16.48 -6.19
C GLU A 99 5.73 15.19 -6.06
N TRP A 100 5.62 14.48 -7.19
CA TRP A 100 5.16 13.11 -7.22
C TRP A 100 6.35 12.18 -7.03
N VAL A 101 6.28 11.30 -6.05
CA VAL A 101 7.34 10.32 -5.76
C VAL A 101 6.83 8.92 -6.09
N LYS A 102 7.70 8.17 -6.77
CA LYS A 102 7.46 6.80 -7.17
C LYS A 102 8.08 5.86 -6.14
N ALA A 103 7.29 4.95 -5.60
CA ALA A 103 7.76 3.88 -4.74
C ALA A 103 7.47 2.52 -5.40
N THR A 104 8.49 1.67 -5.44
CA THR A 104 8.34 0.26 -5.82
C THR A 104 8.49 -0.57 -4.57
N LEU A 105 7.46 -1.36 -4.26
CA LEU A 105 7.32 -2.11 -3.02
C LEU A 105 7.29 -3.60 -3.38
N CYS A 106 8.08 -4.40 -2.68
CA CYS A 106 8.01 -5.85 -2.73
C CYS A 106 8.09 -6.35 -1.29
N SER A 107 7.05 -7.04 -0.84
CA SER A 107 7.01 -7.55 0.52
C SER A 107 8.13 -8.59 0.73
N ARG A 108 8.90 -8.38 1.80
CA ARG A 108 9.75 -9.41 2.42
C ARG A 108 9.33 -9.51 3.89
N ASN A 109 8.34 -10.35 4.17
CA ASN A 109 7.94 -10.77 5.53
C ASN A 109 7.75 -9.64 6.57
N GLY A 110 7.23 -8.47 6.19
CA GLY A 110 7.06 -7.35 7.13
C GLY A 110 6.04 -6.31 6.69
N LEU A 111 5.38 -5.68 7.67
CA LEU A 111 4.55 -4.48 7.48
C LEU A 111 5.46 -3.26 7.35
N GLU A 112 5.38 -2.56 6.21
CA GLU A 112 6.09 -1.30 6.00
C GLU A 112 5.11 -0.13 6.10
N TYR A 113 5.25 0.69 7.13
CA TYR A 113 4.41 1.88 7.32
C TYR A 113 5.11 3.09 6.75
N MET A 114 4.47 3.81 5.83
CA MET A 114 4.93 5.12 5.38
C MET A 114 3.93 6.18 5.85
N LEU A 115 4.27 6.87 6.93
CA LEU A 115 3.55 8.06 7.40
C LEU A 115 4.05 9.27 6.61
N ILE A 116 3.14 9.95 5.89
CA ILE A 116 3.42 11.18 5.13
C ILE A 116 2.54 12.32 5.65
#